data_AF-A0A3D0PVK4-F1
#
_entry.id   AF-A0A3D0PVK4-F1
#
_cell.length_a   1.000
_cell.length_b   1.000
_cell.length_c   1.000
_cell.angle_alpha   90.00
_cell.angle_beta   90.00
_cell.angle_gamma   90.00
#
_symmetry.space_group_name_H-M   'P 1'
#
loop_
_entity.id
_entity.type
_entity.pdbx_description
1 polymer ?
#
loop_
_entity_poly.entity_id
_entity_poly.type
_entity_poly.pdbx_seq_one_letter_code
_entity_poly.pdbx_strand_id
1 'polypeptide(L)'
;MEDYIIGVIEDILNGVTSMGGDNGLLVQTPAQFNSTIYSWVQGICQSAAMPVAYVVLALIFTLELYNASTRIDGAGAGATFGAEMIFKVMIKFVLCKMAVDMTPQILGAIFELSSNIIGNISGGTPGGSVTADLDTLRTAVENMSGMFPKLFLCVQVTIIWITFKFSSLLITVVVIGRMVEIYIYTAIAAVPVA
;
A
#
# COMPACT_ATOMS: atom_id res chain seq x y z
N MET A 1 34.39 18.22 -18.67
CA MET A 1 34.48 17.70 -17.28
C MET A 1 33.35 18.28 -16.44
N GLU A 2 33.02 19.56 -16.61
CA GLU A 2 31.79 20.18 -16.07
C GLU A 2 30.51 19.46 -16.48
N ASP A 3 30.29 19.21 -17.78
CA ASP A 3 29.05 18.53 -18.22
C ASP A 3 28.88 17.13 -17.63
N TYR A 4 29.97 16.43 -17.31
CA TYR A 4 29.92 15.14 -16.64
C TYR A 4 29.51 15.28 -15.16
N ILE A 5 30.07 16.25 -14.44
CA ILE A 5 29.70 16.54 -13.05
C ILE A 5 28.22 16.92 -12.96
N ILE A 6 27.76 17.77 -13.87
CA ILE A 6 26.37 18.25 -13.91
C ILE A 6 25.43 17.10 -14.26
N GLY A 7 25.77 16.27 -15.25
CA GLY A 7 24.96 15.10 -15.61
C GLY A 7 24.85 14.07 -14.49
N VAL A 8 25.91 13.87 -13.69
CA VAL A 8 25.87 12.97 -12.53
C VAL A 8 25.00 13.55 -11.40
N ILE A 9 25.07 14.86 -11.16
CA ILE A 9 24.20 15.54 -10.19
C ILE A 9 22.74 15.47 -10.62
N GLU A 10 22.47 15.66 -11.91
CA GLU A 10 21.13 15.56 -12.49
C GLU A 10 20.56 14.13 -12.38
N ASP A 11 21.38 13.09 -12.58
CA ASP A 11 20.96 11.70 -12.38
C ASP A 11 20.68 11.37 -10.89
N ILE A 12 21.45 11.95 -9.95
CA ILE A 12 21.14 11.84 -8.52
C ILE A 12 19.80 12.51 -8.22
N LEU A 13 19.59 13.72 -8.74
CA LEU A 13 18.40 14.54 -8.48
C LEU A 13 17.12 13.90 -9.05
N ASN A 14 17.21 13.41 -10.29
CA ASN A 14 16.15 12.64 -10.94
C ASN A 14 15.89 11.33 -10.19
N GLY A 15 16.95 10.65 -9.74
CA GLY A 15 16.84 9.47 -8.89
C GLY A 15 16.09 9.75 -7.59
N VAL A 16 16.44 10.81 -6.85
CA VAL A 16 15.76 11.20 -5.61
C VAL A 16 14.28 11.51 -5.87
N THR A 17 14.00 12.25 -6.94
CA THR A 17 12.62 12.64 -7.30
C THR A 17 11.78 11.44 -7.75
N SER A 18 12.36 10.50 -8.48
CA SER A 18 11.70 9.25 -8.89
C SER A 18 11.41 8.29 -7.72
N MET A 19 12.07 8.47 -6.57
CA MET A 19 11.85 7.65 -5.39
C MET A 19 10.96 8.31 -4.35
N GLY A 20 11.18 9.59 -4.06
CA GLY A 20 10.53 10.33 -2.98
C GLY A 20 9.62 11.49 -3.41
N GLY A 21 9.51 11.79 -4.71
CA GLY A 21 8.58 12.79 -5.21
C GLY A 21 7.12 12.32 -5.16
N ASP A 22 6.18 13.18 -5.56
CA ASP A 22 4.73 12.91 -5.50
C ASP A 22 4.26 11.66 -6.28
N ASN A 23 5.06 11.16 -7.23
CA ASN A 23 4.80 9.90 -7.96
C ASN A 23 5.90 8.85 -7.71
N GLY A 24 6.74 9.09 -6.70
CA GLY A 24 7.86 8.23 -6.39
C GLY A 24 7.42 6.87 -5.88
N LEU A 25 8.29 5.86 -6.05
CA LEU A 25 8.03 4.48 -5.67
C LEU A 25 7.53 4.32 -4.20
N LEU A 26 7.85 5.28 -3.33
CA LEU A 26 7.50 5.30 -1.91
C LEU A 26 6.07 5.78 -1.62
N VAL A 27 5.46 6.51 -2.54
CA VAL A 27 4.15 7.16 -2.36
C VAL A 27 3.03 6.38 -3.05
N GLN A 28 3.38 5.48 -3.98
CA GLN A 28 2.41 4.74 -4.78
C GLN A 28 1.62 3.71 -3.96
N THR A 29 0.31 3.66 -4.19
CA THR A 29 -0.56 2.59 -3.66
C THR A 29 -0.26 1.25 -4.34
N PRO A 30 -0.64 0.11 -3.74
CA PRO A 30 -0.48 -1.20 -4.39
C PRO A 30 -1.15 -1.27 -5.78
N ALA A 31 -2.30 -0.61 -5.95
CA ALA A 31 -2.97 -0.52 -7.25
C ALA A 31 -2.18 0.29 -8.29
N GLN A 32 -1.45 1.33 -7.86
CA GLN A 32 -0.62 2.16 -8.73
C GLN A 32 0.77 1.56 -8.99
N PHE A 33 1.31 0.82 -8.02
CA PHE A 33 2.61 0.16 -8.13
C PHE A 33 2.59 -0.91 -9.23
N ASN A 34 1.56 -1.76 -9.25
CA ASN A 34 1.33 -2.69 -10.36
C ASN A 34 -0.14 -3.11 -10.48
N SER A 35 -0.86 -2.44 -11.39
CA SER A 35 -2.28 -2.71 -11.65
C SER A 35 -2.56 -4.14 -12.12
N THR A 36 -1.61 -4.76 -12.81
CA THR A 36 -1.74 -6.15 -13.26
C THR A 36 -1.68 -7.07 -12.05
N ILE A 37 -0.62 -7.03 -11.24
CA ILE A 37 -0.50 -7.89 -10.06
C ILE A 37 -1.68 -7.68 -9.10
N TYR A 38 -2.11 -6.44 -8.89
CA TYR A 38 -3.26 -6.14 -8.04
C TYR A 38 -4.56 -6.76 -8.56
N SER A 39 -4.82 -6.74 -9.88
CA SER A 39 -6.00 -7.40 -10.47
C SER A 39 -5.97 -8.93 -10.29
N TRP A 40 -4.78 -9.55 -10.33
CA TRP A 40 -4.62 -10.98 -10.08
C TRP A 40 -4.86 -11.31 -8.61
N VAL A 41 -4.38 -10.48 -7.70
CA VAL A 41 -4.60 -10.61 -6.25
C VAL A 41 -6.09 -10.48 -5.91
N GLN A 42 -6.79 -9.52 -6.52
CA GLN A 42 -8.25 -9.41 -6.40
C GLN A 42 -8.97 -10.62 -6.98
N GLY A 43 -8.50 -11.14 -8.13
CA GLY A 43 -9.02 -12.37 -8.73
C GLY A 43 -8.89 -13.58 -7.79
N ILE A 44 -7.75 -13.73 -7.11
CA ILE A 44 -7.53 -14.78 -6.11
C ILE A 44 -8.43 -14.57 -4.88
N CYS A 45 -8.54 -13.34 -4.39
CA CYS A 45 -9.44 -13.01 -3.27
C CYS A 45 -10.88 -13.42 -3.58
N GLN A 46 -11.37 -13.10 -4.78
CA GLN A 46 -12.74 -13.40 -5.20
C GLN A 46 -12.98 -14.86 -5.56
N SER A 47 -11.97 -15.54 -6.11
CA SER A 47 -12.10 -16.94 -6.57
C SER A 47 -11.81 -17.97 -5.48
N ALA A 48 -10.99 -17.64 -4.47
CA ALA A 48 -10.56 -18.59 -3.45
C ALA A 48 -10.91 -18.13 -2.03
N ALA A 49 -10.62 -16.88 -1.65
CA ALA A 49 -10.81 -16.43 -0.27
C ALA A 49 -12.28 -16.18 0.08
N MET A 50 -13.07 -15.57 -0.82
CA MET A 50 -14.51 -15.38 -0.62
C MET A 50 -15.27 -16.70 -0.44
N PRO A 51 -15.10 -17.73 -1.30
CA PRO A 51 -15.74 -19.04 -1.07
C PRO A 51 -15.39 -19.65 0.29
N VAL A 52 -14.12 -19.58 0.71
CA VAL A 52 -13.69 -20.07 2.03
C VAL A 52 -14.36 -19.28 3.16
N ALA A 53 -14.42 -17.95 3.04
CA ALA A 53 -15.10 -17.08 3.99
C ALA A 53 -16.60 -17.41 4.11
N TYR A 54 -17.30 -17.67 2.99
CA TYR A 54 -18.71 -18.08 3.01
C TYR A 54 -18.93 -19.44 3.68
N VAL A 55 -18.01 -20.39 3.52
CA VAL A 55 -18.10 -21.70 4.19
C VAL A 55 -17.95 -21.54 5.70
N VAL A 56 -16.99 -20.73 6.16
CA VAL A 56 -16.80 -20.44 7.59
C VAL A 56 -18.04 -19.72 8.15
N LEU A 57 -18.54 -18.71 7.45
CA LEU A 57 -19.75 -17.98 7.83
C LEU A 57 -20.97 -18.91 7.92
N ALA A 58 -21.14 -19.84 6.97
CA ALA A 58 -22.21 -20.83 7.00
C ALA A 58 -22.11 -21.79 8.21
N LEU A 59 -20.90 -22.16 8.63
CA LEU A 59 -20.67 -22.96 9.85
C LEU A 59 -21.03 -22.19 11.11
N ILE A 60 -20.56 -20.95 11.25
CA ILE A 60 -20.89 -20.08 12.39
C ILE A 60 -22.39 -19.83 12.47
N PHE A 61 -23.05 -19.59 11.34
CA PHE A 61 -24.49 -19.41 11.27
C PHE A 61 -25.26 -20.65 11.71
N THR A 62 -24.84 -21.84 11.26
CA THR A 62 -25.46 -23.11 11.67
C THR A 62 -25.32 -23.33 13.19
N LEU A 63 -24.17 -22.97 13.77
CA LEU A 63 -23.96 -23.02 15.23
C LEU A 63 -24.84 -21.99 15.97
N GLU A 64 -24.98 -20.78 15.47
CA GLU A 64 -25.82 -19.76 16.10
C GLU A 64 -27.32 -20.11 16.01
N LEU A 65 -27.76 -20.71 14.90
CA LEU A 65 -29.11 -21.29 14.77
C LEU A 65 -29.33 -22.47 15.72
N TYR A 66 -28.35 -23.37 15.88
CA TYR A 66 -28.44 -24.48 16.82
C TYR A 66 -28.56 -24.00 18.28
N ASN A 67 -27.74 -23.01 18.66
CA ASN A 67 -27.80 -22.40 19.99
C ASN A 67 -29.12 -21.63 20.20
N ALA A 68 -29.66 -21.01 19.16
CA ALA A 68 -30.99 -20.39 19.22
C ALA A 68 -32.09 -21.44 19.40
N SER A 69 -32.06 -22.53 18.64
CA SER A 69 -33.04 -23.63 18.74
C SER A 69 -33.04 -24.25 20.13
N THR A 70 -31.87 -24.62 20.65
CA THR A 70 -31.75 -25.22 22.00
C THR A 70 -32.18 -24.27 23.12
N ARG A 71 -32.00 -22.96 22.95
CA ARG A 71 -32.47 -21.95 23.91
C ARG A 71 -33.98 -21.77 23.87
N ILE A 72 -34.63 -21.96 22.72
CA ILE A 72 -36.09 -21.95 22.58
C ILE A 72 -36.67 -23.21 23.24
N ASP A 73 -36.05 -24.37 22.99
CA ASP A 73 -36.47 -25.65 23.58
C ASP A 73 -36.29 -25.68 25.11
N GLY A 74 -35.20 -25.10 25.62
CA GLY A 74 -34.89 -25.05 27.05
C GLY A 74 -35.67 -24.00 27.85
N ALA A 75 -36.23 -22.97 27.20
CA ALA A 75 -36.91 -21.86 27.87
C ALA A 75 -38.41 -22.10 28.15
N GLY A 76 -39.00 -23.18 27.66
CA GLY A 76 -40.39 -23.57 28.00
C GLY A 76 -41.49 -22.57 27.66
N ALA A 77 -41.21 -21.50 26.91
CA ALA A 77 -42.12 -20.37 26.70
C ALA A 77 -42.41 -20.13 25.22
N GLY A 78 -43.68 -20.34 24.83
CA GLY A 78 -44.42 -19.82 23.67
C GLY A 78 -43.69 -19.53 22.35
N ALA A 79 -44.20 -20.11 21.26
CA ALA A 79 -43.73 -19.94 19.86
C ALA A 79 -43.38 -18.49 19.43
N THR A 80 -43.99 -17.46 20.04
CA THR A 80 -43.70 -16.04 19.76
C THR A 80 -42.27 -15.64 20.14
N PHE A 81 -41.73 -16.12 21.27
CA PHE A 81 -40.34 -15.84 21.67
C PHE A 81 -39.32 -16.57 20.79
N GLY A 82 -39.70 -17.74 20.27
CA GLY A 82 -38.85 -18.49 19.34
C GLY A 82 -38.71 -17.83 17.97
N ALA A 83 -39.80 -17.29 17.43
CA ALA A 83 -39.78 -16.57 16.16
C ALA A 83 -38.91 -15.30 16.22
N GLU A 84 -39.02 -14.51 17.29
CA GLU A 84 -38.19 -13.30 17.47
C GLU A 84 -36.69 -13.63 17.59
N MET A 85 -36.34 -14.74 18.24
CA MET A 85 -34.94 -15.14 18.40
C MET A 85 -34.32 -15.60 17.07
N ILE A 86 -35.07 -16.40 16.28
CA ILE A 86 -34.64 -16.81 14.94
C ILE A 86 -34.51 -15.60 14.02
N PHE A 87 -35.46 -14.65 14.10
CA PHE A 87 -35.41 -13.41 13.32
C PHE A 87 -34.17 -12.55 13.64
N LYS A 88 -33.78 -12.45 14.91
CA LYS A 88 -32.52 -11.77 15.31
C LYS A 88 -31.28 -12.45 14.75
N VAL A 89 -31.23 -13.79 14.74
CA VAL A 89 -30.10 -14.54 14.15
C VAL A 89 -30.04 -14.36 12.63
N MET A 90 -31.19 -14.30 11.95
CA MET A 90 -31.26 -13.99 10.52
C MET A 90 -30.74 -12.60 10.19
N ILE A 91 -31.08 -11.58 10.99
CA ILE A 91 -30.55 -10.21 10.79
C ILE A 91 -29.03 -10.18 10.96
N LYS A 92 -28.49 -10.86 11.99
CA LYS A 92 -27.04 -10.94 12.20
C LYS A 92 -26.33 -11.58 11.01
N PHE A 93 -26.88 -12.65 10.47
CA PHE A 93 -26.32 -13.32 9.29
C PHE A 93 -26.26 -12.39 8.08
N VAL A 94 -27.33 -11.66 7.80
CA VAL A 94 -27.36 -10.70 6.68
C VAL A 94 -26.33 -9.60 6.85
N LEU A 95 -26.15 -9.09 8.08
CA LEU A 95 -25.11 -8.09 8.38
C LEU A 95 -23.69 -8.66 8.22
N CYS A 96 -23.42 -9.86 8.73
CA CYS A 96 -22.12 -10.52 8.56
C CYS A 96 -21.80 -10.79 7.08
N LYS A 97 -22.78 -11.30 6.32
CA LYS A 97 -22.62 -11.53 4.88
C LYS A 97 -22.32 -10.24 4.13
N MET A 98 -23.04 -9.16 4.46
CA MET A 98 -22.79 -7.84 3.87
C MET A 98 -21.39 -7.31 4.21
N ALA A 99 -20.91 -7.52 5.44
CA ALA A 99 -19.56 -7.12 5.83
C ALA A 99 -18.47 -7.89 5.05
N VAL A 100 -18.63 -9.21 4.88
CA VAL A 100 -17.71 -10.03 4.09
C VAL A 100 -17.68 -9.57 2.62
N ASP A 101 -18.84 -9.31 2.02
CA ASP A 101 -18.94 -8.84 0.63
C ASP A 101 -18.23 -7.49 0.42
N MET A 102 -18.31 -6.59 1.40
CA MET A 102 -17.72 -5.25 1.32
C MET A 102 -16.22 -5.22 1.69
N THR A 103 -15.64 -6.34 2.14
CA THR A 103 -14.23 -6.41 2.58
C THR A 103 -13.23 -5.90 1.53
N PRO A 104 -13.33 -6.28 0.23
CA PRO A 104 -12.41 -5.78 -0.80
C PRO A 104 -12.54 -4.26 -1.04
N GLN A 105 -13.77 -3.73 -0.92
CA GLN A 105 -14.04 -2.31 -1.11
C GLN A 105 -13.51 -1.48 0.08
N ILE A 106 -13.66 -2.00 1.29
CA ILE A 106 -13.12 -1.37 2.51
C ILE A 106 -11.60 -1.30 2.44
N LEU A 107 -10.92 -2.39 2.05
CA LEU A 107 -9.46 -2.37 1.88
C LEU A 107 -9.01 -1.37 0.82
N GLY A 108 -9.70 -1.32 -0.33
CA GLY A 108 -9.42 -0.35 -1.39
C GLY A 108 -9.53 1.11 -0.89
N ALA A 109 -10.61 1.43 -0.18
CA ALA A 109 -10.81 2.75 0.40
C ALA A 109 -9.75 3.12 1.44
N ILE A 110 -9.29 2.16 2.26
CA ILE A 110 -8.20 2.38 3.21
C ILE A 110 -6.90 2.71 2.48
N PHE A 111 -6.59 2.03 1.38
CA PHE A 111 -5.39 2.34 0.58
C PHE A 111 -5.45 3.70 -0.09
N GLU A 112 -6.62 4.08 -0.62
CA GLU A 112 -6.83 5.42 -1.20
C GLU A 112 -6.73 6.53 -0.14
N LEU A 113 -7.35 6.33 1.03
CA LEU A 113 -7.24 7.26 2.15
C LEU A 113 -5.79 7.39 2.63
N SER A 114 -5.08 6.27 2.74
CA SER A 114 -3.66 6.25 3.09
C SER A 114 -2.83 7.02 2.07
N SER A 115 -3.10 6.84 0.78
CA SER A 115 -2.45 7.61 -0.29
C SER A 115 -2.71 9.10 -0.18
N ASN A 116 -3.94 9.49 0.14
CA ASN A 116 -4.31 10.89 0.30
C ASN A 116 -3.60 11.52 1.51
N ILE A 117 -3.51 10.79 2.63
CA ILE A 117 -2.76 11.23 3.81
C ILE A 117 -1.26 11.39 3.47
N ILE A 118 -0.67 10.43 2.75
CA ILE A 118 0.75 10.49 2.35
C ILE A 118 0.98 11.68 1.40
N GLY A 119 0.09 11.91 0.42
CA GLY A 119 0.16 13.06 -0.48
C GLY A 119 -0.07 14.42 0.22
N ASN A 120 -0.86 14.45 1.30
CA ASN A 120 -0.99 15.68 2.10
C ASN A 120 0.25 15.93 2.98
N ILE A 121 0.95 14.87 3.41
CA ILE A 121 2.19 14.97 4.17
C ILE A 121 3.37 15.40 3.28
N SER A 122 3.39 15.01 2.00
CA SER A 122 4.40 15.49 1.03
C SER A 122 4.32 17.00 0.78
N GLY A 123 3.17 17.64 1.06
CA GLY A 123 3.02 19.09 1.04
C GLY A 123 3.68 19.85 2.21
N GLY A 124 4.09 19.15 3.29
CA GLY A 124 4.65 19.76 4.51
C GLY A 124 6.11 19.42 4.81
N THR A 125 6.72 18.50 4.06
CA THR A 125 8.13 18.10 4.16
C THR A 125 8.77 18.31 2.78
N PRO A 126 10.06 18.64 2.62
CA PRO A 126 10.68 18.82 1.30
C PRO A 126 10.78 17.48 0.52
N GLY A 127 9.64 16.95 0.08
CA GLY A 127 9.48 16.08 -1.08
C GLY A 127 9.02 16.87 -2.31
N GLY A 128 8.98 18.21 -2.19
CA GLY A 128 8.91 19.09 -3.36
C GLY A 128 10.05 18.71 -4.29
N SER A 129 9.75 18.65 -5.58
CA SER A 129 10.76 18.58 -6.64
C SER A 129 11.95 19.41 -6.19
N VAL A 130 13.08 18.77 -5.90
CA VAL A 130 14.32 19.51 -5.72
C VAL A 130 14.65 19.96 -7.13
N THR A 131 13.99 21.02 -7.60
CA THR A 131 14.42 21.78 -8.77
C THR A 131 15.70 22.47 -8.33
N ALA A 132 16.78 21.71 -8.33
CA ALA A 132 18.10 22.27 -8.21
C ALA A 132 18.25 23.22 -9.41
N ASP A 133 18.55 24.48 -9.12
CA ASP A 133 18.87 25.45 -10.14
C ASP A 133 20.24 25.07 -10.75
N LEU A 134 20.18 24.18 -11.74
CA LEU A 134 21.35 23.63 -12.43
C LEU A 134 22.18 24.74 -13.09
N ASP A 135 21.60 25.91 -13.37
CA ASP A 135 22.30 27.06 -13.94
C ASP A 135 23.18 27.77 -12.91
N THR A 136 22.73 27.89 -11.65
CA THR A 136 23.60 28.39 -10.56
C THR A 136 24.74 27.44 -10.24
N LEU A 137 24.49 26.13 -10.31
CA LEU A 137 25.52 25.09 -10.14
C LEU A 137 26.52 25.10 -11.31
N ARG A 138 26.05 25.23 -12.56
CA ARG A 138 26.89 25.44 -13.76
C ARG A 138 27.81 26.63 -13.57
N THR A 139 27.25 27.77 -13.17
CA THR A 139 27.99 29.01 -12.95
C THR A 139 29.01 28.87 -11.82
N ALA A 140 28.69 28.16 -10.74
CA ALA A 140 29.62 27.93 -9.63
C ALA A 140 30.79 27.00 -10.02
N VAL A 141 30.56 25.99 -10.86
CA VAL A 141 31.61 25.07 -11.34
C VAL A 141 32.49 25.75 -12.40
N GLU A 142 31.93 26.57 -13.29
CA GLU A 142 32.70 27.35 -14.26
C GLU A 142 33.62 28.39 -13.58
N ASN A 143 33.14 29.04 -12.51
CA ASN A 143 33.91 30.03 -11.75
C ASN A 143 35.04 29.44 -10.90
N MET A 144 35.12 28.11 -10.71
CA MET A 144 36.26 27.49 -10.04
C MET A 144 37.48 27.49 -10.97
N SER A 145 38.47 28.35 -10.69
CA SER A 145 39.69 28.46 -11.48
C SER A 145 40.68 27.33 -11.16
N GLY A 146 40.78 26.34 -12.05
CA GLY A 146 41.83 25.32 -12.03
C GLY A 146 41.36 23.93 -12.46
N MET A 147 42.23 23.19 -13.17
CA MET A 147 41.96 21.81 -13.60
C MET A 147 41.94 20.81 -12.43
N PHE A 148 42.75 21.05 -11.40
CA PHE A 148 42.87 20.18 -10.20
C PHE A 148 41.61 20.19 -9.30
N PRO A 149 41.04 21.36 -8.94
CA PRO A 149 39.79 21.42 -8.17
C PRO A 149 38.61 20.73 -8.88
N LYS A 150 38.49 20.91 -10.20
CA LYS A 150 37.43 20.27 -11.01
C LYS A 150 37.56 18.75 -11.04
N LEU A 151 38.79 18.24 -11.12
CA LEU A 151 39.05 16.80 -11.09
C LEU A 151 38.70 16.18 -9.72
N PHE A 152 39.06 16.86 -8.61
CA PHE A 152 38.72 16.39 -7.26
C PHE A 152 37.20 16.38 -7.02
N LEU A 153 36.50 17.41 -7.49
CA LEU A 153 35.04 17.50 -7.42
C LEU A 153 34.36 16.40 -8.26
N CYS A 154 34.88 16.10 -9.45
CA CYS A 154 34.41 14.99 -10.29
C CYS A 154 34.49 13.64 -9.58
N VAL A 155 35.61 13.35 -8.90
CA VAL A 155 35.79 12.10 -8.13
C VAL A 155 34.82 12.05 -6.95
N GLN A 156 34.67 13.15 -6.21
CA GLN A 156 33.77 13.21 -5.06
C GLN A 156 32.30 13.01 -5.46
N VAL A 157 31.84 13.66 -6.54
CA VAL A 157 30.47 13.51 -7.05
C VAL A 157 30.21 12.09 -7.54
N THR A 158 31.20 11.44 -8.17
CA THR A 158 31.08 10.03 -8.61
C THR A 158 30.94 9.07 -7.42
N ILE A 159 31.65 9.31 -6.30
CA ILE A 159 31.52 8.50 -5.08
C ILE A 159 30.12 8.64 -4.47
N ILE A 160 29.57 9.86 -4.45
CA ILE A 160 28.21 10.13 -3.95
C ILE A 160 27.18 9.44 -4.84
N TRP A 161 27.35 9.48 -6.16
CA TRP A 161 26.47 8.80 -7.12
C TRP A 161 26.41 7.29 -6.90
N ILE A 162 27.55 6.64 -6.72
CA ILE A 162 27.61 5.20 -6.42
C ILE A 162 26.87 4.88 -5.11
N THR A 163 27.13 5.67 -4.07
CA THR A 163 26.47 5.51 -2.76
C THR A 163 24.96 5.68 -2.88
N PHE A 164 24.53 6.67 -3.66
CA PHE A 164 23.11 6.93 -3.91
C PHE A 164 22.44 5.78 -4.67
N LYS A 165 23.05 5.26 -5.74
CA LYS A 165 22.51 4.10 -6.48
C LYS A 165 22.38 2.86 -5.61
N PHE A 166 23.33 2.62 -4.71
CA PHE A 166 23.26 1.49 -3.77
C PHE A 166 22.11 1.67 -2.76
N SER A 167 21.99 2.85 -2.16
CA SER A 167 20.87 3.17 -1.25
C SER A 167 19.51 3.06 -1.95
N SER A 168 19.43 3.60 -3.17
CA SER A 168 18.25 3.54 -4.02
C SER A 168 17.81 2.09 -4.28
N LEU A 169 18.75 1.22 -4.64
CA LEU A 169 18.48 -0.20 -4.86
C LEU A 169 17.94 -0.90 -3.59
N LEU A 170 18.55 -0.66 -2.43
CA LEU A 170 18.08 -1.24 -1.17
C LEU A 170 16.65 -0.82 -0.84
N ILE A 171 16.34 0.47 -0.99
CA ILE A 171 15.00 1.01 -0.74
C ILE A 171 13.98 0.35 -1.69
N THR A 172 14.29 0.26 -2.99
CA THR A 172 13.39 -0.38 -3.97
C THR A 172 13.09 -1.84 -3.61
N VAL A 173 14.10 -2.60 -3.16
CA VAL A 173 13.91 -4.00 -2.74
C VAL A 173 12.97 -4.09 -1.52
N VAL A 174 13.17 -3.24 -0.52
CA VAL A 174 12.30 -3.19 0.68
C VAL A 174 10.87 -2.82 0.30
N VAL A 175 10.67 -1.86 -0.60
CA VAL A 175 9.34 -1.47 -1.08
C VAL A 175 8.65 -2.63 -1.79
N ILE A 176 9.34 -3.34 -2.69
CA ILE A 176 8.79 -4.52 -3.35
C ILE A 176 8.38 -5.58 -2.32
N GLY A 177 9.21 -5.84 -1.32
CA GLY A 177 8.90 -6.79 -0.24
C GLY A 177 7.62 -6.41 0.51
N ARG A 178 7.49 -5.14 0.90
CA ARG A 178 6.29 -4.62 1.58
C ARG A 178 5.04 -4.70 0.70
N MET A 179 5.16 -4.46 -0.60
CA MET A 179 4.03 -4.56 -1.53
C MET A 179 3.51 -6.00 -1.65
N VAL A 180 4.42 -6.99 -1.74
CA VAL A 180 4.04 -8.41 -1.75
C VAL A 180 3.31 -8.79 -0.46
N GLU A 181 3.80 -8.34 0.69
CA GLU A 181 3.14 -8.61 1.98
C GLU A 181 1.71 -8.05 2.02
N ILE A 182 1.52 -6.79 1.61
CA ILE A 182 0.20 -6.15 1.54
C ILE A 182 -0.73 -6.88 0.56
N TYR A 183 -0.22 -7.36 -0.57
CA TYR A 183 -1.02 -8.15 -1.52
C TYR A 183 -1.50 -9.46 -0.90
N ILE A 184 -0.66 -10.16 -0.15
CA ILE A 184 -1.04 -11.41 0.54
C ILE A 184 -2.12 -11.15 1.59
N TYR A 185 -1.97 -10.10 2.40
CA TYR A 185 -3.02 -9.75 3.38
C TYR A 185 -4.33 -9.35 2.70
N THR A 186 -4.27 -8.62 1.59
CA THR A 186 -5.44 -8.25 0.80
C THR A 186 -6.14 -9.47 0.19
N ALA A 187 -5.37 -10.47 -0.23
CA ALA A 187 -5.92 -11.73 -0.76
C ALA A 187 -6.69 -12.53 0.29
N ILE A 188 -6.27 -12.50 1.55
CA ILE A 188 -6.81 -13.35 2.64
C ILE A 188 -7.79 -12.59 3.54
N ALA A 189 -7.90 -11.26 3.41
CA ALA A 189 -8.68 -10.39 4.29
C ALA A 189 -10.15 -10.80 4.47
N ALA A 190 -10.77 -11.50 3.51
CA ALA A 190 -12.15 -11.96 3.62
C ALA A 190 -12.37 -13.02 4.72
N VAL A 191 -11.36 -13.82 5.05
CA VAL A 191 -11.51 -14.95 6.00
C VAL A 191 -11.61 -14.48 7.46
N PRO A 192 -10.75 -13.58 7.98
CA PRO A 192 -10.88 -13.08 9.35
C PRO A 192 -12.11 -12.19 9.60
N VAL A 193 -12.72 -11.66 8.54
CA VAL A 193 -13.91 -10.80 8.63
C VAL A 193 -15.20 -11.63 8.69
N ALA A 194 -15.17 -12.88 8.22
CA ALA A 194 -16.28 -13.83 8.29
C ALA A 194 -16.43 -14.45 9.69
#